data_AF-A0A836RFK0-F1
#
_entry.id   AF-A0A836RFK0-F1
#
_cell.length_a   1.000
_cell.length_b   1.000
_cell.length_c   1.000
_cell.angle_alpha   90.00
_cell.angle_beta   90.00
_cell.angle_gamma   90.00
#
_symmetry.space_group_name_H-M   'P 1'
#
loop_
_entity.id
_entity.type
_entity.pdbx_description
1 polymer ?
#
loop_
_entity_poly.entity_id
_entity_poly.type
_entity_poly.pdbx_seq_one_letter_code
_entity_poly.pdbx_strand_id
1 'polypeptide(L)' 'ARNFHENLGITGLVLNKLDSTSRAGHIISIKNELNIPILFVGTGETEFDLEEFDPERFVEELFNS' A
#
# COMPACT_ATOMS: atom_id res chain seq x y z
N ALA A 1 -9.97 3.20 -6.46
CA ALA A 1 -9.00 2.39 -7.22
C ALA A 1 -9.67 1.50 -8.27
N ARG A 2 -10.68 0.68 -7.93
CA ARG A 2 -11.45 -0.16 -8.89
C ARG A 2 -11.88 0.57 -10.18
N ASN A 3 -12.62 1.67 -10.06
CA ASN A 3 -13.09 2.42 -11.25
C ASN A 3 -11.95 2.81 -12.20
N PHE A 4 -10.78 3.18 -11.67
CA PHE A 4 -9.64 3.51 -12.52
C PHE A 4 -9.00 2.27 -13.14
N HIS A 5 -8.91 1.16 -12.40
CA HIS A 5 -8.38 -0.10 -12.93
C HIS A 5 -9.27 -0.63 -14.07
N GLU A 6 -10.59 -0.61 -13.90
CA GLU A 6 -11.55 -1.05 -14.91
C GLU A 6 -11.50 -0.21 -16.20
N ASN A 7 -11.16 1.09 -16.10
CA ASN A 7 -11.18 2.00 -17.25
C ASN A 7 -9.79 2.25 -17.88
N LEU A 8 -8.70 2.12 -17.12
CA LEU A 8 -7.36 2.52 -17.55
C LEU A 8 -6.30 1.42 -17.42
N GLY A 9 -6.61 0.29 -16.78
CA GLY A 9 -5.64 -0.80 -16.60
C GLY A 9 -4.48 -0.42 -15.70
N ILE A 10 -4.75 -0.04 -14.45
CA ILE A 10 -3.70 0.23 -13.46
C ILE A 10 -2.84 -1.03 -13.26
N THR A 11 -1.51 -0.86 -13.27
CA THR A 11 -0.54 -1.96 -13.12
C THR A 11 0.14 -2.01 -11.75
N GLY A 12 -0.02 -0.97 -10.92
CA GLY A 12 0.56 -0.92 -9.59
C GLY A 12 0.01 0.22 -8.75
N LEU A 13 0.26 0.15 -7.44
CA LEU A 13 -0.23 1.11 -6.45
C LEU A 13 0.93 1.77 -5.73
N VAL A 14 0.77 3.07 -5.44
CA VAL A 14 1.57 3.80 -4.46
C VAL A 14 0.64 4.17 -3.32
N LEU A 15 1.01 3.81 -2.10
CA LEU A 15 0.24 4.13 -0.91
C LEU A 15 0.95 5.21 -0.12
N ASN A 16 0.22 6.06 0.58
CA ASN A 16 0.81 7.07 1.46
C ASN A 16 0.23 6.94 2.87
N LYS A 17 0.98 7.39 3.88
CA LYS A 17 0.63 7.35 5.30
C LYS A 17 0.42 5.93 5.82
N LEU A 18 1.39 5.04 5.67
CA LEU A 18 1.28 3.64 6.12
C LEU A 18 1.51 3.44 7.63
N ASP A 19 1.95 4.48 8.33
CA ASP A 19 2.43 4.56 9.71
C ASP A 19 1.44 4.11 10.81
N SER A 20 0.20 3.71 10.47
CA SER A 20 -0.77 3.25 11.46
C SER A 20 -1.36 1.89 11.06
N THR A 21 -1.27 0.93 11.98
CA THR A 21 -1.84 -0.43 11.88
C THR A 21 -3.34 -0.45 11.53
N SER A 22 -4.08 0.61 11.84
CA SER A 22 -5.51 0.77 11.48
C SER A 22 -5.77 0.79 9.97
N ARG A 23 -4.75 1.06 9.14
CA ARG A 23 -4.89 1.15 7.67
C ARG A 23 -4.52 -0.16 6.93
N ALA A 24 -3.88 -1.11 7.60
CA ALA A 24 -3.44 -2.37 7.01
C ALA A 24 -4.58 -3.23 6.42
N GLY A 25 -5.74 -3.27 7.09
CA GLY A 25 -6.90 -4.03 6.60
C GLY A 25 -7.46 -3.52 5.26
N HIS A 26 -7.33 -2.21 5.01
CA HIS A 26 -7.79 -1.61 3.76
C HIS A 26 -6.88 -1.99 2.59
N ILE A 27 -5.57 -2.08 2.85
CA ILE A 27 -4.55 -2.43 1.87
C ILE A 27 -4.71 -3.87 1.41
N ILE A 28 -4.90 -4.79 2.35
CA ILE A 28 -5.16 -6.20 2.05
C ILE A 28 -6.40 -6.35 1.18
N SER A 29 -7.46 -5.59 1.50
CA SER A 29 -8.72 -5.60 0.74
C SER A 29 -8.51 -5.10 -0.69
N ILE A 30 -7.82 -3.97 -0.88
CA ILE A 30 -7.53 -3.39 -2.21
C ILE A 30 -6.66 -4.33 -3.04
N LYS A 31 -5.63 -4.94 -2.43
CA LYS A 31 -4.77 -5.94 -3.11
C LYS A 31 -5.61 -7.12 -3.59
N ASN A 32 -6.43 -7.69 -2.73
CA ASN A 32 -7.28 -8.84 -3.06
C ASN A 32 -8.31 -8.49 -4.14
N GLU A 33 -8.81 -7.26 -4.15
CA GLU A 33 -9.81 -6.79 -5.09
C GLU A 33 -9.24 -6.51 -6.48
N LEU A 34 -8.06 -5.91 -6.56
CA LEU A 34 -7.49 -5.42 -7.83
C LEU A 34 -6.41 -6.34 -8.40
N ASN A 35 -5.86 -7.24 -7.59
CA ASN A 35 -4.79 -8.17 -7.97
C ASN A 35 -3.58 -7.49 -8.65
N ILE A 36 -3.18 -6.32 -8.14
CA ILE A 36 -2.04 -5.54 -8.62
C ILE A 36 -1.03 -5.29 -7.48
N PRO A 37 0.28 -5.20 -7.79
CA PRO A 37 1.31 -4.98 -6.80
C PRO A 37 1.25 -3.57 -6.19
N ILE A 38 1.63 -3.47 -4.92
CA ILE A 38 2.02 -2.20 -4.30
C ILE A 38 3.50 -2.03 -4.58
N LEU A 39 3.88 -0.88 -5.12
CA LEU A 39 5.25 -0.58 -5.54
C LEU A 39 5.99 0.25 -4.49
N PHE A 40 5.30 1.25 -3.92
CA PHE A 40 5.87 2.17 -2.96
C PHE A 40 4.90 2.50 -1.84
N VAL A 41 5.44 2.85 -0.67
CA VAL A 41 4.71 3.30 0.51
C VAL A 41 5.30 4.59 1.06
N GLY A 42 4.43 5.53 1.40
CA GLY A 42 4.78 6.74 2.13
C GLY A 42 4.72 6.49 3.63
N THR A 43 5.84 6.66 4.32
CA THR A 43 6.00 6.50 5.77
C THR A 43 5.82 7.81 6.55
N GLY A 44 5.60 8.92 5.84
CA GLY A 44 5.47 10.27 6.41
C GLY A 44 4.72 11.25 5.51
N GLU A 45 5.06 12.53 5.60
CA GLU A 45 4.37 13.63 4.87
C GLU A 45 5.25 14.31 3.83
N THR A 46 6.54 14.00 3.78
CA THR A 46 7.51 14.61 2.86
C THR A 46 7.82 13.69 1.69
N GLU A 47 8.39 14.25 0.63
CA GLU A 47 8.89 13.50 -0.53
C GLU A 47 10.01 12.51 -0.19
N PHE A 48 10.69 12.73 0.94
CA PHE A 48 11.75 11.86 1.44
C PHE A 48 11.22 10.63 2.17
N ASP A 49 9.92 10.62 2.48
CA ASP A 49 9.29 9.52 3.22
C ASP A 49 8.68 8.46 2.28
N LEU A 50 9.11 8.40 1.01
CA LEU A 50 8.65 7.40 0.05
C LEU A 50 9.66 6.25 -0.05
N GLU A 51 9.22 5.04 0.30
CA GLU A 51 10.04 3.82 0.31
C GLU A 51 9.46 2.76 -0.64
N GLU A 52 10.30 1.86 -1.14
CA GLU A 52 9.82 0.65 -1.84
C GLU A 52 9.00 -0.21 -0.89
N PHE A 53 7.92 -0.80 -1.40
CA PHE A 53 7.06 -1.65 -0.57
C PHE A 53 7.73 -3.00 -0.30
N ASP A 54 8.07 -3.25 0.96
CA ASP A 54 8.53 -4.54 1.45
C ASP A 54 7.38 -5.26 2.21
N PRO A 55 6.82 -6.34 1.66
CA PRO A 55 5.72 -7.07 2.31
C PRO A 55 6.15 -7.81 3.57
N GLU A 56 7.42 -8.21 3.71
CA GLU A 56 7.93 -8.88 4.91
C GLU A 56 8.01 -7.87 6.05
N ARG A 57 8.67 -6.73 5.81
CA ARG A 57 8.75 -5.62 6.77
C ARG A 57 7.36 -5.12 7.18
N PHE A 58 6.44 -5.00 6.23
CA PHE A 58 5.06 -4.59 6.52
C PHE A 58 4.33 -5.55 7.47
N VAL A 59 4.52 -6.86 7.29
CA VAL A 59 3.94 -7.87 8.18
C VAL A 59 4.61 -7.83 9.56
N GLU A 60 5.93 -7.68 9.62
CA GLU A 60 6.65 -7.51 10.89
C GLU A 60 6.14 -6.30 11.68
N GLU A 61 6.00 -5.14 11.04
CA GLU A 61 5.47 -3.91 11.66
C GLU A 61 4.02 -4.07 12.12
N LEU A 62 3.20 -4.87 11.42
CA LEU A 62 1.80 -5.12 11.77
C LEU A 62 1.63 -5.98 13.04
N PHE A 63 2.53 -6.93 13.29
CA PHE A 63 2.40 -7.90 14.38
C PHE A 63 3.33 -7.63 15.58
N ASN A 64 4.35 -6.79 15.42
CA ASN A 64 5.27 -6.41 16.50
C ASN A 64 4.90 -5.08 17.19
N SER A 65 3.72 -4.52 16.91
CA SER A 65 3.19 -3.29 17.52
C SER A 65 2.28 -3.53 18.71
#